data_AF-A0A412MZJ4-F1
#
_entry.id   AF-A0A412MZJ4-F1
#
_cell.length_a   1.000
_cell.length_b   1.000
_cell.length_c   1.000
_cell.angle_alpha   90.00
_cell.angle_beta   90.00
_cell.angle_gamma   90.00
#
_symmetry.space_group_name_H-M   'P 1'
#
loop_
_entity.id
_entity.type
_entity.pdbx_description
1 polymer ?
#
loop_
_entity_poly.entity_id
_entity_poly.type
_entity_poly.pdbx_seq_one_letter_code
_entity_poly.pdbx_strand_id
1 'polypeptide(L)'
;MKANKRDVRRVINLARGYDRNLCGKDFLICYGSGDDARMLEVSFSKKRFNHLVGIDINRCNVKPWVLYKKALAGTLTPHDLGSSLSQYFPSKITAARMMNAFISTATHVSEVNPLSTKVNADIWVSGDTAQFAIGCLKVDAQYHSSSCFVPSSLQLLKPAEVDEKSCGQRLPITAMLSKDASAKRYDTLLYVDRGLLEQSRTNLGFIIRSFGNADELKKAYPSIMDEVLGLSPNEGMSIDELAEDKTALAKELNKLNRQREQFKGAPPSPAAGKSR
;
A
#
# COMPACT_ATOMS: atom_id res chain seq x y z
N MET A 1 -26.90 -8.97 -4.73
CA MET A 1 -27.50 -7.93 -5.61
C MET A 1 -27.18 -8.26 -7.06
N LYS A 2 -28.08 -8.04 -8.02
CA LYS A 2 -27.75 -8.22 -9.45
C LYS A 2 -26.84 -7.08 -9.91
N ALA A 3 -25.73 -7.42 -10.56
CA ALA A 3 -24.81 -6.41 -11.08
C ALA A 3 -25.42 -5.65 -12.26
N ASN A 4 -25.17 -4.34 -12.34
CA ASN A 4 -25.52 -3.53 -13.51
C ASN A 4 -24.27 -3.11 -14.32
N LYS A 5 -24.47 -2.44 -15.46
CA LYS A 5 -23.37 -1.98 -16.33
C LYS A 5 -22.40 -1.00 -15.64
N ARG A 6 -22.83 -0.26 -14.62
CA ARG A 6 -21.99 0.67 -13.83
C ARG A 6 -21.10 -0.10 -12.87
N ASP A 7 -21.64 -1.11 -12.19
CA ASP A 7 -20.88 -1.97 -11.28
C ASP A 7 -19.79 -2.74 -12.02
N VAL A 8 -20.11 -3.29 -13.18
CA VAL A 8 -19.14 -3.96 -14.07
C VAL A 8 -17.98 -3.04 -14.43
N ARG A 9 -18.27 -1.79 -14.85
CA ARG A 9 -17.23 -0.80 -15.18
C ARG A 9 -16.34 -0.48 -13.98
N ARG A 10 -16.92 -0.37 -12.78
CA ARG A 10 -16.15 -0.15 -11.54
C ARG A 10 -15.21 -1.32 -11.26
N VAL A 11 -15.70 -2.56 -11.37
CA VAL A 11 -14.89 -3.77 -11.18
C VAL A 11 -13.75 -3.83 -12.21
N ILE A 12 -14.02 -3.55 -13.49
CA ILE A 12 -13.00 -3.50 -14.55
C ILE A 12 -11.90 -2.48 -14.21
N ASN A 13 -12.27 -1.25 -13.87
CA ASN A 13 -11.31 -0.20 -13.55
C ASN A 13 -10.46 -0.56 -12.33
N LEU A 14 -11.09 -1.16 -11.31
CA LEU A 14 -10.37 -1.60 -10.13
C LEU A 14 -9.42 -2.76 -10.44
N ALA A 15 -9.84 -3.74 -11.25
CA ALA A 15 -9.00 -4.88 -11.63
C ALA A 15 -7.75 -4.41 -12.37
N ARG A 16 -7.89 -3.45 -13.30
CA ARG A 16 -6.76 -2.86 -14.03
C ARG A 16 -5.81 -2.08 -13.12
N GLY A 17 -6.37 -1.27 -12.21
CA GLY A 17 -5.54 -0.57 -11.23
C GLY A 17 -4.81 -1.52 -10.29
N TYR A 18 -5.49 -2.58 -9.84
CA TYR A 18 -4.91 -3.62 -8.99
C TYR A 18 -3.79 -4.37 -9.71
N ASP A 19 -4.00 -4.78 -10.96
CA ASP A 19 -3.01 -5.51 -11.76
C ASP A 19 -1.75 -4.66 -11.99
N ARG A 20 -1.94 -3.39 -12.37
CA ARG A 20 -0.82 -2.47 -12.64
C ARG A 20 -0.04 -2.10 -11.38
N ASN A 21 -0.74 -1.82 -10.29
CA ASN A 21 -0.14 -1.15 -9.14
C ASN A 21 0.28 -2.13 -8.04
N LEU A 22 -0.35 -3.30 -7.94
CA LEU A 22 -0.22 -4.18 -6.77
C LEU A 22 0.09 -5.63 -7.16
N CYS A 23 -0.68 -6.20 -8.09
CA CYS A 23 -0.63 -7.63 -8.35
C CYS A 23 0.72 -8.06 -8.90
N GLY A 24 1.26 -9.16 -8.36
CA GLY A 24 2.55 -9.69 -8.83
C GLY A 24 3.75 -8.92 -8.29
N LYS A 25 3.54 -8.01 -7.34
CA LYS A 25 4.58 -7.32 -6.59
C LYS A 25 4.49 -7.70 -5.11
N ASP A 26 5.66 -7.75 -4.48
CA ASP A 26 5.78 -7.85 -3.03
C ASP A 26 6.23 -6.50 -2.49
N PHE A 27 5.67 -6.12 -1.33
CA PHE A 27 5.92 -4.84 -0.69
C PHE A 27 6.53 -5.07 0.69
N LEU A 28 7.77 -4.64 0.90
CA LEU A 28 8.37 -4.59 2.23
C LEU A 28 7.97 -3.28 2.89
N ILE A 29 7.20 -3.37 3.97
CA ILE A 29 6.74 -2.24 4.75
C ILE A 29 7.56 -2.20 6.02
N CYS A 30 8.36 -1.14 6.17
CA CYS A 30 9.07 -0.81 7.39
C CYS A 30 8.21 0.18 8.18
N TYR A 31 8.00 -0.07 9.46
CA TYR A 31 7.11 0.72 10.30
C TYR A 31 7.58 0.77 11.76
N GLY A 32 7.13 1.77 12.50
CA GLY A 32 7.68 2.10 13.82
C GLY A 32 9.05 2.78 13.74
N SER A 33 9.54 3.26 14.88
CA SER A 33 10.79 4.03 14.99
C SER A 33 11.60 3.59 16.20
N GLY A 34 12.92 3.80 16.18
CA GLY A 34 13.81 3.40 17.26
C GLY A 34 13.74 1.89 17.55
N ASP A 35 13.51 1.55 18.81
CA ASP A 35 13.46 0.16 19.29
C ASP A 35 12.20 -0.62 18.84
N ASP A 36 11.15 0.10 18.40
CA ASP A 36 9.90 -0.48 17.90
C ASP A 36 9.89 -0.65 16.37
N ALA A 37 11.04 -0.49 15.72
CA ALA A 37 11.15 -0.67 14.28
C ALA A 37 10.87 -2.14 13.89
N ARG A 38 9.88 -2.32 13.02
CA ARG A 38 9.42 -3.61 12.54
C ARG A 38 9.36 -3.58 11.02
N MET A 39 9.32 -4.77 10.42
CA MET A 39 9.09 -4.93 9.00
C MET A 39 8.13 -6.09 8.72
N LEU A 40 7.39 -5.97 7.62
CA LEU A 40 6.55 -7.03 7.11
C LEU A 40 6.51 -7.00 5.58
N GLU A 41 6.36 -8.16 4.97
CA GLU A 41 6.17 -8.30 3.52
C GLU A 41 4.68 -8.49 3.22
N VAL A 42 4.10 -7.68 2.33
CA VAL A 42 2.73 -7.84 1.83
C VAL A 42 2.75 -8.22 0.36
N SER A 43 2.08 -9.32 0.01
CA SER A 43 1.95 -9.77 -1.38
C SER A 43 0.50 -9.73 -1.87
N PHE A 44 0.30 -9.06 -3.01
CA PHE A 44 -1.00 -8.93 -3.65
C PHE A 44 -1.15 -9.95 -4.79
N SER A 45 -2.22 -10.76 -4.74
CA SER A 45 -2.45 -11.82 -5.72
C SER A 45 -3.82 -11.75 -6.39
N LYS A 46 -3.86 -12.21 -7.65
CA LYS A 46 -5.08 -12.31 -8.47
C LYS A 46 -6.22 -13.05 -7.77
N LYS A 47 -5.88 -14.06 -6.95
CA LYS A 47 -6.85 -14.91 -6.22
C LYS A 47 -7.63 -14.12 -5.17
N ARG A 48 -7.05 -13.07 -4.60
CA ARG A 48 -7.65 -12.28 -3.51
C ARG A 48 -8.50 -11.12 -4.02
N PHE A 49 -8.28 -10.64 -5.25
CA PHE A 49 -8.97 -9.49 -5.82
C PHE A 49 -10.49 -9.51 -5.59
N ASN A 50 -11.16 -10.61 -5.97
CA ASN A 50 -12.63 -10.72 -5.89
C ASN A 50 -13.14 -10.49 -4.47
N HIS A 51 -12.47 -11.07 -3.47
CA HIS A 51 -12.85 -10.91 -2.07
C HIS A 51 -12.65 -9.46 -1.59
N LEU A 52 -11.54 -8.82 -1.99
CA LEU A 52 -11.22 -7.44 -1.60
C LEU A 52 -12.27 -6.46 -2.15
N VAL A 53 -12.80 -6.69 -3.36
CA VAL A 53 -13.81 -5.83 -3.97
C VAL A 53 -15.26 -6.24 -3.66
N GLY A 54 -15.49 -7.25 -2.82
CA GLY A 54 -16.81 -7.63 -2.34
C GLY A 54 -17.64 -8.48 -3.31
N ILE A 55 -16.97 -9.27 -4.14
CA ILE A 55 -17.57 -10.24 -5.06
C ILE A 55 -17.58 -11.63 -4.40
N ASP A 56 -18.79 -12.17 -4.19
CA ASP A 56 -18.99 -13.55 -3.78
C ASP A 56 -18.79 -14.48 -4.99
N ILE A 57 -17.64 -15.14 -5.02
CA ILE A 57 -17.24 -16.02 -6.12
C ILE A 57 -18.19 -17.20 -6.33
N ASN A 58 -18.92 -17.65 -5.30
CA ASN A 58 -19.83 -18.78 -5.40
C ASN A 58 -21.14 -18.42 -6.09
N ARG A 59 -21.40 -17.13 -6.29
CA ARG A 59 -22.60 -16.57 -6.94
C ARG A 59 -22.30 -15.94 -8.30
N CYS A 60 -21.08 -16.11 -8.79
CA CYS A 60 -20.69 -15.73 -10.14
C CYS A 60 -21.10 -16.82 -11.13
N ASN A 61 -21.44 -16.43 -12.37
CA ASN A 61 -21.75 -17.39 -13.43
C ASN A 61 -20.49 -17.89 -14.15
N VAL A 62 -19.32 -17.36 -13.79
CA VAL A 62 -18.01 -17.77 -14.31
C VAL A 62 -17.05 -18.03 -13.16
N LYS A 63 -16.03 -18.84 -13.42
CA LYS A 63 -15.02 -19.18 -12.42
C LYS A 63 -14.19 -17.94 -12.00
N PRO A 64 -13.64 -17.88 -10.77
CA PRO A 64 -12.97 -16.69 -10.22
C PRO A 64 -11.85 -16.13 -11.09
N TRP A 65 -11.01 -17.02 -11.66
CA TRP A 65 -9.90 -16.61 -12.51
C TRP A 65 -10.36 -16.08 -13.88
N VAL A 66 -11.47 -16.63 -14.40
CA VAL A 66 -12.08 -16.16 -15.66
C VAL A 66 -12.67 -14.77 -15.44
N LEU A 67 -13.32 -14.55 -14.29
CA LEU A 67 -13.87 -13.26 -13.91
C LEU A 67 -12.78 -12.18 -13.90
N TYR A 68 -11.67 -12.44 -13.22
CA TYR A 68 -10.54 -11.50 -13.17
C TYR A 68 -9.94 -11.26 -14.56
N LYS A 69 -9.71 -12.32 -15.36
CA LYS A 69 -9.19 -12.20 -16.73
C LYS A 69 -10.10 -11.35 -17.62
N LYS A 70 -11.42 -11.57 -17.56
CA LYS A 70 -12.42 -10.76 -18.28
C LYS A 70 -12.43 -9.31 -17.80
N ALA A 71 -12.26 -9.08 -16.49
CA ALA A 71 -12.19 -7.73 -15.94
C ALA A 71 -10.96 -6.97 -16.49
N LEU A 72 -9.78 -7.61 -16.55
CA LEU A 72 -8.58 -7.01 -17.14
C LEU A 72 -8.76 -6.69 -18.62
N ALA A 73 -9.30 -7.66 -19.38
CA ALA A 73 -9.59 -7.50 -20.80
C ALA A 73 -10.70 -6.47 -21.09
N GLY A 74 -11.46 -6.03 -20.07
CA GLY A 74 -12.59 -5.12 -20.25
C GLY A 74 -13.83 -5.78 -20.87
N THR A 75 -13.88 -7.11 -20.91
CA THR A 75 -14.96 -7.90 -21.51
C THR A 75 -15.91 -8.51 -20.48
N LEU A 76 -15.79 -8.12 -19.21
CA LEU A 76 -16.68 -8.56 -18.14
C LEU A 76 -18.09 -8.02 -18.38
N THR A 77 -19.10 -8.87 -18.17
CA THR A 77 -20.52 -8.51 -18.34
C THR A 77 -21.31 -8.62 -17.04
N PRO A 78 -22.50 -7.99 -16.95
CA PRO A 78 -23.40 -8.19 -15.81
C PRO A 78 -23.79 -9.66 -15.60
N HIS A 79 -23.94 -10.42 -16.70
CA HIS A 79 -24.25 -11.84 -16.63
C HIS A 79 -23.12 -12.64 -15.97
N ASP A 80 -21.86 -12.34 -16.27
CA ASP A 80 -20.71 -13.02 -15.65
C ASP A 80 -20.71 -12.86 -14.12
N LEU A 81 -21.10 -11.67 -13.61
CA LEU A 81 -21.21 -11.39 -12.19
C LEU A 81 -22.46 -12.01 -11.54
N GLY A 82 -23.53 -12.27 -12.28
CA GLY A 82 -24.74 -12.88 -11.72
C GLY A 82 -25.29 -12.10 -10.52
N SER A 83 -25.44 -12.78 -9.38
CA SER A 83 -25.91 -12.19 -8.10
C SER A 83 -24.79 -12.00 -7.06
N SER A 84 -23.53 -12.07 -7.51
CA SER A 84 -22.31 -12.09 -6.66
C SER A 84 -21.99 -10.82 -5.90
N LEU A 85 -22.61 -9.69 -6.22
CA LEU A 85 -22.34 -8.46 -5.49
C LEU A 85 -22.89 -8.60 -4.07
N SER A 86 -21.98 -8.72 -3.11
CA SER A 86 -22.30 -8.80 -1.68
C SER A 86 -22.89 -7.49 -1.17
N GLN A 87 -23.51 -7.52 0.01
CA GLN A 87 -23.99 -6.31 0.68
C GLN A 87 -22.88 -5.29 0.97
N TYR A 88 -21.62 -5.75 1.07
CA TYR A 88 -20.46 -4.90 1.33
C TYR A 88 -19.80 -4.35 0.06
N PHE A 89 -20.30 -4.71 -1.13
CA PHE A 89 -19.74 -4.25 -2.39
C PHE A 89 -19.62 -2.71 -2.48
N PRO A 90 -20.62 -1.89 -2.10
CA PRO A 90 -20.50 -0.43 -2.21
C PRO A 90 -19.35 0.17 -1.37
N SER A 91 -19.17 -0.28 -0.14
CA SER A 91 -18.09 0.20 0.75
C SER A 91 -16.73 -0.33 0.29
N LYS A 92 -16.64 -1.61 -0.07
CA LYS A 92 -15.41 -2.23 -0.57
C LYS A 92 -14.92 -1.60 -1.88
N ILE A 93 -15.81 -1.27 -2.81
CA ILE A 93 -15.43 -0.56 -4.05
C ILE A 93 -14.84 0.82 -3.76
N THR A 94 -15.38 1.53 -2.76
CA THR A 94 -14.86 2.85 -2.36
C THR A 94 -13.46 2.71 -1.75
N ALA A 95 -13.30 1.79 -0.80
CA ALA A 95 -12.00 1.49 -0.18
C ALA A 95 -10.98 0.98 -1.22
N ALA A 96 -11.42 0.19 -2.21
CA ALA A 96 -10.54 -0.41 -3.22
C ALA A 96 -9.89 0.65 -4.14
N ARG A 97 -10.50 1.84 -4.26
CA ARG A 97 -9.87 2.96 -4.96
C ARG A 97 -8.61 3.44 -4.22
N MET A 98 -8.66 3.49 -2.88
CA MET A 98 -7.52 3.85 -2.05
C MET A 98 -6.49 2.73 -2.06
N MET A 99 -6.93 1.46 -1.96
CA MET A 99 -6.04 0.31 -2.13
C MET A 99 -5.29 0.37 -3.46
N ASN A 100 -5.91 0.72 -4.59
CA ASN A 100 -5.17 0.86 -5.85
C ASN A 100 -4.13 2.00 -5.84
N ALA A 101 -4.24 2.94 -4.91
CA ALA A 101 -3.25 3.99 -4.66
C ALA A 101 -2.38 3.68 -3.42
N PHE A 102 -2.28 2.40 -3.03
CA PHE A 102 -1.68 1.89 -1.79
C PHE A 102 -0.42 2.62 -1.36
N ILE A 103 0.54 2.74 -2.28
CA ILE A 103 1.85 3.37 -2.06
C ILE A 103 1.73 4.79 -1.51
N SER A 104 0.76 5.56 -2.01
CA SER A 104 0.55 6.96 -1.62
C SER A 104 -0.43 7.14 -0.46
N THR A 105 -1.20 6.11 -0.13
CA THR A 105 -2.32 6.23 0.82
C THR A 105 -2.10 5.46 2.11
N ALA A 106 -1.30 4.38 2.10
CA ALA A 106 -0.96 3.63 3.31
C ALA A 106 0.07 4.43 4.11
N THR A 107 -0.25 4.70 5.36
CA THR A 107 0.63 5.47 6.26
C THR A 107 0.89 4.76 7.58
N HIS A 108 0.10 3.77 7.96
CA HIS A 108 0.22 3.10 9.25
C HIS A 108 0.03 1.59 9.17
N VAL A 109 0.60 0.92 10.16
CA VAL A 109 0.39 -0.50 10.47
C VAL A 109 -0.05 -0.64 11.92
N SER A 110 -1.03 -1.51 12.18
CA SER A 110 -1.40 -1.90 13.54
C SER A 110 -1.79 -3.38 13.60
N GLU A 111 -1.74 -3.96 14.81
CA GLU A 111 -2.26 -5.30 15.04
C GLU A 111 -3.78 -5.28 15.10
N VAL A 112 -4.43 -6.29 14.55
CA VAL A 112 -5.89 -6.40 14.54
C VAL A 112 -6.34 -6.89 15.91
N ASN A 113 -7.36 -6.26 16.50
CA ASN A 113 -8.00 -6.79 17.71
C ASN A 113 -9.12 -7.77 17.34
N PRO A 114 -8.93 -9.10 17.49
CA PRO A 114 -9.92 -10.10 17.07
C PRO A 114 -11.24 -10.04 17.86
N LEU A 115 -11.24 -9.42 19.05
CA LEU A 115 -12.46 -9.25 19.85
C LEU A 115 -13.34 -8.11 19.34
N SER A 116 -12.72 -7.11 18.71
CA SER A 116 -13.39 -5.91 18.19
C SER A 116 -13.86 -6.05 16.72
N THR A 117 -13.39 -7.09 16.03
CA THR A 117 -13.58 -7.26 14.59
C THR A 117 -13.91 -8.69 14.22
N LYS A 118 -14.85 -8.87 13.28
CA LYS A 118 -15.18 -10.18 12.69
C LYS A 118 -14.33 -10.49 11.46
N VAL A 119 -13.16 -9.88 11.37
CA VAL A 119 -12.27 -10.01 10.22
C VAL A 119 -11.19 -11.03 10.53
N ASN A 120 -10.99 -11.95 9.62
CA ASN A 120 -9.85 -12.85 9.64
C ASN A 120 -8.62 -12.10 9.11
N ALA A 121 -7.92 -11.39 9.98
CA ALA A 121 -6.67 -10.66 9.70
C ALA A 121 -5.85 -10.53 10.99
N ASP A 122 -4.53 -10.49 10.86
CA ASP A 122 -3.59 -10.31 11.97
C ASP A 122 -3.14 -8.85 12.09
N ILE A 123 -3.03 -8.16 10.94
CA ILE A 123 -2.61 -6.76 10.87
C ILE A 123 -3.56 -5.92 10.02
N TRP A 124 -3.62 -4.64 10.35
CA TRP A 124 -4.15 -3.59 9.52
C TRP A 124 -3.01 -2.83 8.84
N VAL A 125 -3.15 -2.60 7.53
CA VAL A 125 -2.42 -1.54 6.83
C VAL A 125 -3.44 -0.47 6.44
N SER A 126 -3.28 0.74 6.95
CA SER A 126 -4.29 1.81 6.87
C SER A 126 -3.69 3.15 6.47
N GLY A 127 -4.55 4.06 6.02
CA GLY A 127 -4.22 5.46 5.76
C GLY A 127 -4.92 6.39 6.74
N ASP A 128 -4.23 7.43 7.19
CA ASP A 128 -4.86 8.44 8.06
C ASP A 128 -5.86 9.32 7.32
N THR A 129 -5.49 9.78 6.13
CA THR A 129 -6.35 10.65 5.31
C THR A 129 -7.18 9.86 4.31
N ALA A 130 -6.67 8.70 3.91
CA ALA A 130 -7.36 7.77 3.04
C ALA A 130 -8.15 6.81 3.92
N GLN A 131 -9.47 7.01 4.00
CA GLN A 131 -10.38 6.20 4.84
C GLN A 131 -10.46 4.74 4.37
N PHE A 132 -9.44 3.93 4.66
CA PHE A 132 -9.39 2.51 4.35
C PHE A 132 -8.53 1.75 5.35
N ALA A 133 -8.81 0.46 5.49
CA ALA A 133 -7.93 -0.49 6.14
C ALA A 133 -7.91 -1.80 5.35
N ILE A 134 -6.70 -2.28 5.02
CA ILE A 134 -6.47 -3.60 4.44
C ILE A 134 -6.11 -4.52 5.59
N GLY A 135 -6.95 -5.53 5.82
CA GLY A 135 -6.65 -6.60 6.76
C GLY A 135 -5.78 -7.63 6.07
N CYS A 136 -4.63 -7.94 6.64
CA CYS A 136 -3.73 -8.96 6.09
C CYS A 136 -3.58 -10.13 7.06
N LEU A 137 -3.50 -11.33 6.49
CA LEU A 137 -3.22 -12.57 7.20
C LEU A 137 -1.79 -12.99 6.95
N LYS A 138 -1.10 -13.41 8.00
CA LYS A 138 0.18 -14.09 7.90
C LYS A 138 -0.04 -15.46 7.25
N VAL A 139 0.76 -15.76 6.24
CA VAL A 139 0.79 -17.07 5.60
C VAL A 139 2.19 -17.62 5.79
N ASP A 140 2.27 -18.83 6.35
CA ASP A 140 3.55 -19.47 6.61
C ASP A 140 4.29 -19.84 5.32
N ALA A 141 5.61 -19.91 5.43
CA ALA A 141 6.58 -20.09 4.34
C ALA A 141 6.45 -21.40 3.54
N GLN A 142 5.46 -22.25 3.82
CA GLN A 142 5.17 -23.42 2.98
C GLN A 142 4.76 -23.02 1.53
N TYR A 143 4.34 -21.76 1.32
CA TYR A 143 3.92 -21.25 0.01
C TYR A 143 4.80 -20.11 -0.54
N HIS A 144 5.67 -19.51 0.28
CA HIS A 144 6.55 -18.39 -0.08
C HIS A 144 7.90 -18.54 0.63
N SER A 145 8.99 -18.05 0.04
CA SER A 145 10.37 -18.17 0.59
C SER A 145 10.60 -17.49 1.95
N SER A 146 9.59 -16.79 2.47
CA SER A 146 9.55 -16.02 3.71
C SER A 146 8.12 -16.00 4.26
N SER A 147 7.94 -15.77 5.57
CA SER A 147 6.62 -15.48 6.13
C SER A 147 6.09 -14.19 5.51
N CYS A 148 4.96 -14.28 4.79
CA CYS A 148 4.39 -13.16 4.02
C CYS A 148 2.96 -12.88 4.50
N PHE A 149 2.58 -11.62 4.51
CA PHE A 149 1.20 -11.19 4.75
C PHE A 149 0.45 -11.10 3.42
N VAL A 150 -0.77 -11.60 3.39
CA VAL A 150 -1.65 -11.49 2.22
C VAL A 150 -2.91 -10.73 2.57
N PRO A 151 -3.35 -9.78 1.74
CA PRO A 151 -4.63 -9.10 1.94
C PRO A 151 -5.77 -10.11 1.97
N SER A 152 -6.45 -10.18 3.12
CA SER A 152 -7.59 -11.04 3.38
C SER A 152 -8.88 -10.25 3.46
N SER A 153 -8.81 -8.95 3.76
CA SER A 153 -9.97 -8.09 3.90
C SER A 153 -9.66 -6.66 3.50
N LEU A 154 -10.72 -5.92 3.20
CA LEU A 154 -10.67 -4.50 2.88
C LEU A 154 -11.92 -3.86 3.45
N GLN A 155 -11.72 -2.80 4.23
CA GLN A 155 -12.79 -2.01 4.84
C GLN A 155 -12.59 -0.52 4.56
N LEU A 156 -13.70 0.20 4.52
CA LEU A 156 -13.74 1.66 4.53
C LEU A 156 -13.82 2.07 6.01
N LEU A 157 -12.71 2.48 6.60
CA LEU A 157 -12.62 2.86 8.01
C LEU A 157 -11.92 4.21 8.13
N LYS A 158 -12.41 5.05 9.04
CA LYS A 158 -11.73 6.25 9.50
C LYS A 158 -10.62 5.87 10.50
N PRO A 159 -9.62 6.75 10.71
CA PRO A 159 -8.54 6.53 11.67
C PRO A 159 -9.01 6.04 13.05
N ALA A 160 -9.97 6.76 13.65
CA ALA A 160 -10.51 6.39 14.96
C ALA A 160 -11.16 4.99 15.00
N GLU A 161 -11.82 4.58 13.92
CA GLU A 161 -12.39 3.23 13.82
C GLU A 161 -11.29 2.17 13.67
N VAL A 162 -10.16 2.50 13.06
CA VAL A 162 -8.99 1.62 13.01
C VAL A 162 -8.38 1.51 14.40
N ASP A 163 -8.26 2.61 15.15
CA ASP A 163 -7.77 2.61 16.53
C ASP A 163 -8.61 1.70 17.44
N GLU A 164 -9.94 1.86 17.41
CA GLU A 164 -10.88 1.01 18.16
C GLU A 164 -10.76 -0.49 17.79
N LYS A 165 -10.39 -0.76 16.53
CA LYS A 165 -10.28 -2.12 15.97
C LYS A 165 -8.87 -2.70 16.04
N SER A 166 -7.93 -1.99 16.65
CA SER A 166 -6.54 -2.41 16.77
C SER A 166 -6.20 -2.85 18.18
N CYS A 167 -5.22 -3.74 18.29
CA CYS A 167 -4.50 -4.00 19.53
C CYS A 167 -3.33 -3.03 19.60
N GLY A 168 -3.30 -2.17 20.62
CA GLY A 168 -2.20 -1.22 20.81
C GLY A 168 -2.21 -0.07 19.80
N GLN A 169 -1.02 0.50 19.57
CA GLN A 169 -0.85 1.73 18.81
C GLN A 169 -0.76 1.46 17.29
N ARG A 170 -1.32 2.37 16.49
CA ARG A 170 -1.01 2.48 15.06
C ARG A 170 0.37 3.08 14.87
N LEU A 171 1.28 2.28 14.34
CA LEU A 171 2.66 2.67 14.11
C LEU A 171 2.82 3.23 12.68
N PRO A 172 3.56 4.33 12.50
CA PRO A 172 3.75 4.95 11.19
C PRO A 172 4.64 4.09 10.31
N ILE A 173 4.34 4.06 9.01
CA ILE A 173 5.21 3.49 7.98
C ILE A 173 6.39 4.45 7.78
N THR A 174 7.61 3.94 7.93
CA THR A 174 8.84 4.71 7.76
C THR A 174 9.44 4.55 6.37
N ALA A 175 9.28 3.37 5.76
CA ALA A 175 9.69 3.12 4.39
C ALA A 175 8.85 2.02 3.74
N MET A 176 8.71 2.08 2.42
CA MET A 176 8.12 1.02 1.62
C MET A 176 9.02 0.73 0.43
N LEU A 177 9.38 -0.54 0.25
CA LEU A 177 10.10 -1.04 -0.91
C LEU A 177 9.22 -2.01 -1.69
N SER A 178 9.49 -2.16 -2.98
CA SER A 178 8.87 -3.22 -3.78
C SER A 178 9.88 -4.02 -4.58
N LYS A 179 9.45 -5.22 -4.94
CA LYS A 179 10.05 -6.08 -5.94
C LYS A 179 8.97 -6.75 -6.76
N ASP A 180 9.31 -7.19 -7.97
CA ASP A 180 8.51 -8.21 -8.63
C ASP A 180 8.48 -9.49 -7.77
N ALA A 181 7.34 -10.16 -7.72
CA ALA A 181 7.17 -11.36 -6.88
C ALA A 181 8.15 -12.51 -7.24
N SER A 182 8.70 -12.49 -8.45
CA SER A 182 9.72 -13.45 -8.91
C SER A 182 11.16 -13.04 -8.54
N ALA A 183 11.38 -11.78 -8.17
CA ALA A 183 12.70 -11.27 -7.79
C ALA A 183 13.04 -11.66 -6.36
N LYS A 184 14.34 -11.86 -6.11
CA LYS A 184 14.87 -12.26 -4.80
C LYS A 184 15.04 -11.09 -3.84
N ARG A 185 15.26 -9.88 -4.35
CA ARG A 185 15.63 -8.70 -3.58
C ARG A 185 14.80 -7.49 -3.97
N TYR A 186 14.64 -6.56 -3.03
CA TYR A 186 13.91 -5.31 -3.20
C TYR A 186 14.74 -4.28 -3.95
N ASP A 187 14.31 -3.90 -5.15
CA ASP A 187 15.06 -3.02 -6.06
C ASP A 187 14.47 -1.61 -6.17
N THR A 188 13.24 -1.41 -5.69
CA THR A 188 12.52 -0.15 -5.87
C THR A 188 12.14 0.43 -4.53
N LEU A 189 12.51 1.69 -4.29
CA LEU A 189 12.08 2.46 -3.13
C LEU A 189 10.82 3.25 -3.49
N LEU A 190 9.72 2.94 -2.82
CA LEU A 190 8.41 3.52 -3.12
C LEU A 190 8.05 4.70 -2.21
N TYR A 191 8.49 4.65 -0.96
CA TYR A 191 8.20 5.65 0.05
C TYR A 191 9.28 5.65 1.14
N VAL A 192 9.61 6.84 1.64
CA VAL A 192 10.38 7.05 2.88
C VAL A 192 9.82 8.26 3.60
N ASP A 193 9.53 8.11 4.89
CA ASP A 193 9.22 9.23 5.77
C ASP A 193 10.51 9.89 6.21
N ARG A 194 10.79 11.10 5.70
CA ARG A 194 12.00 11.86 6.04
C ARG A 194 12.05 12.34 7.49
N GLY A 195 10.89 12.59 8.11
CA GLY A 195 10.82 13.01 9.52
C GLY A 195 11.18 11.86 10.48
N LEU A 196 10.90 10.62 10.08
CA LEU A 196 11.26 9.42 10.83
C LEU A 196 12.57 8.78 10.36
N LEU A 197 13.10 9.21 9.22
CA LEU A 197 14.31 8.62 8.63
C LEU A 197 15.51 8.74 9.55
N GLU A 198 15.72 9.89 10.19
CA GLU A 198 16.85 10.07 11.12
C GLU A 198 16.86 9.03 12.24
N GLN A 199 15.68 8.73 12.79
CA GLN A 199 15.51 7.76 13.89
C GLN A 199 15.50 6.31 13.42
N SER A 200 15.24 6.07 12.13
CA SER A 200 15.14 4.72 11.55
C SER A 200 16.28 4.38 10.59
N ARG A 201 17.25 5.29 10.42
CA ARG A 201 18.33 5.19 9.42
C ARG A 201 19.11 3.90 9.53
N THR A 202 19.55 3.55 10.74
CA THR A 202 20.34 2.33 10.99
C THR A 202 19.53 1.08 10.67
N ASN A 203 18.27 1.02 11.10
CA ASN A 203 17.37 -0.11 10.86
C ASN A 203 17.05 -0.26 9.38
N LEU A 204 16.75 0.84 8.69
CA LEU A 204 16.49 0.85 7.26
C LEU A 204 17.75 0.43 6.47
N GLY A 205 18.93 0.87 6.88
CA GLY A 205 20.20 0.46 6.28
C GLY A 205 20.49 -1.03 6.45
N PHE A 206 20.19 -1.58 7.63
CA PHE A 206 20.26 -3.03 7.85
C PHE A 206 19.27 -3.80 6.95
N ILE A 207 18.03 -3.33 6.86
CA ILE A 207 16.99 -3.93 6.01
C ILE A 207 17.40 -3.91 4.53
N ILE A 208 17.89 -2.78 4.02
CA ILE A 208 18.33 -2.65 2.63
C ILE A 208 19.53 -3.55 2.35
N ARG A 209 20.50 -3.65 3.27
CA ARG A 209 21.65 -4.57 3.11
C ARG A 209 21.22 -6.04 3.11
N SER A 210 20.19 -6.39 3.88
CA SER A 210 19.73 -7.77 4.05
C SER A 210 18.80 -8.23 2.93
N PHE A 211 17.85 -7.38 2.54
CA PHE A 211 16.74 -7.75 1.64
C PHE A 211 16.72 -6.93 0.34
N GLY A 212 17.40 -5.78 0.31
CA GLY A 212 17.46 -4.89 -0.83
C GLY A 212 18.52 -5.28 -1.87
N ASN A 213 18.28 -4.90 -3.10
CA ASN A 213 19.29 -4.84 -4.15
C ASN A 213 19.98 -3.47 -4.03
N ALA A 214 21.00 -3.40 -3.18
CA ALA A 214 21.68 -2.15 -2.85
C ALA A 214 22.24 -1.42 -4.08
N ASP A 215 22.71 -2.16 -5.09
CA ASP A 215 23.28 -1.55 -6.31
C ASP A 215 22.20 -0.85 -7.13
N GLU A 216 21.07 -1.52 -7.39
CA GLU A 216 19.94 -0.93 -8.11
C GLU A 216 19.32 0.24 -7.32
N LEU A 217 19.14 0.06 -6.01
CA LEU A 217 18.64 1.11 -5.14
C LEU A 217 19.57 2.33 -5.11
N LYS A 218 20.90 2.12 -5.03
CA LYS A 218 21.89 3.20 -5.02
C LYS A 218 21.94 3.93 -6.35
N LYS A 219 21.81 3.20 -7.46
CA LYS A 219 21.72 3.79 -8.79
C LYS A 219 20.47 4.64 -8.96
N ALA A 220 19.32 4.17 -8.47
CA ALA A 220 18.04 4.85 -8.65
C ALA A 220 17.80 5.98 -7.62
N TYR A 221 18.33 5.84 -6.40
CA TYR A 221 18.08 6.73 -5.26
C TYR A 221 19.37 7.07 -4.50
N PRO A 222 20.40 7.63 -5.17
CA PRO A 222 21.75 7.77 -4.61
C PRO A 222 21.76 8.54 -3.28
N SER A 223 21.11 9.70 -3.20
CA SER A 223 21.12 10.51 -1.97
C SER A 223 20.49 9.80 -0.75
N ILE A 224 19.37 9.07 -0.93
CA ILE A 224 18.75 8.30 0.16
C ILE A 224 19.66 7.13 0.54
N MET A 225 20.23 6.45 -0.45
CA MET A 225 21.07 5.30 -0.20
C MET A 225 22.40 5.70 0.43
N ASP A 226 22.99 6.82 0.06
CA ASP A 226 24.20 7.32 0.72
C ASP A 226 23.91 7.75 2.16
N GLU A 227 22.75 8.32 2.45
CA GLU A 227 22.35 8.64 3.82
C GLU A 227 22.13 7.37 4.67
N VAL A 228 21.46 6.36 4.12
CA VAL A 228 21.03 5.16 4.85
C VAL A 228 22.11 4.07 4.87
N LEU A 229 22.96 4.01 3.84
CA LEU A 229 24.06 3.04 3.71
C LEU A 229 25.42 3.64 4.06
N GLY A 230 25.62 4.95 3.90
CA GLY A 230 26.90 5.67 4.07
C GLY A 230 27.35 5.85 5.52
N LEU A 231 26.66 5.24 6.48
CA LEU A 231 27.31 4.83 7.72
C LEU A 231 28.22 3.63 7.44
N SER A 232 29.47 3.91 7.11
CA SER A 232 30.57 3.06 7.54
C SER A 232 30.60 3.06 9.08
N PRO A 233 30.94 1.95 9.76
CA PRO A 233 31.07 1.90 11.22
C PRO A 233 32.16 2.85 11.77
N ASN A 234 32.97 3.42 10.89
CA ASN A 234 34.08 4.33 11.18
C ASN A 234 34.12 5.42 10.08
N GLU A 235 34.55 6.61 10.46
CA GLU A 235 35.02 7.75 9.64
C GLU A 235 34.08 8.95 9.51
N GLY A 236 34.61 10.07 10.03
CA GLY A 236 33.97 11.37 10.12
C GLY A 236 33.97 12.12 8.79
N MET A 237 32.83 12.73 8.49
CA MET A 237 32.70 13.81 7.51
C MET A 237 32.74 15.14 8.27
N SER A 238 33.44 16.13 7.72
CA SER A 238 33.61 17.43 8.38
C SER A 238 32.31 18.26 8.32
N ILE A 239 32.09 19.07 9.36
CA ILE A 239 30.86 19.84 9.60
C ILE A 239 30.53 20.81 8.45
N ASP A 240 31.54 21.25 7.70
CA ASP A 240 31.39 22.25 6.65
C ASP A 240 30.77 21.67 5.36
N GLU A 241 31.07 20.40 5.02
CA GLU A 241 30.46 19.68 3.89
C GLU A 241 28.98 19.37 4.16
N LEU A 242 28.62 19.16 5.42
CA LEU A 242 27.24 18.93 5.87
C LEU A 242 26.35 20.19 5.71
N ALA A 243 26.94 21.39 5.68
CA ALA A 243 26.21 22.65 5.64
C ALA A 243 25.82 23.07 4.20
N GLU A 244 26.67 22.79 3.22
CA GLU A 244 26.39 23.05 1.81
C GLU A 244 25.28 22.13 1.28
N ASP A 245 25.30 20.85 1.66
CA ASP A 245 24.28 19.86 1.29
C ASP A 245 22.90 20.15 1.92
N LYS A 246 22.86 20.62 3.18
CA LYS A 246 21.62 21.07 3.84
C LYS A 246 20.95 22.22 3.10
N THR A 247 21.74 23.11 2.48
CA THR A 247 21.23 24.28 1.76
C THR A 247 20.66 23.90 0.39
N ALA A 248 21.27 22.92 -0.29
CA ALA A 248 20.74 22.34 -1.52
C ALA A 248 19.43 21.57 -1.26
N LEU A 249 19.40 20.75 -0.20
CA LEU A 249 18.21 20.02 0.24
C LEU A 249 17.05 20.97 0.61
N ALA A 250 17.32 22.05 1.34
CA ALA A 250 16.29 23.03 1.72
C ALA A 250 15.66 23.72 0.49
N LYS A 251 16.43 23.97 -0.57
CA LYS A 251 15.91 24.55 -1.82
C LYS A 251 15.03 23.57 -2.59
N GLU A 252 15.40 22.29 -2.62
CA GLU A 252 14.63 21.25 -3.29
C GLU A 252 13.35 20.89 -2.52
N LEU A 253 13.41 20.84 -1.19
CA LEU A 253 12.25 20.64 -0.30
C LEU A 253 11.22 21.78 -0.45
N ASN A 254 11.69 23.02 -0.55
CA ASN A 254 10.82 24.18 -0.81
C ASN A 254 10.17 24.12 -2.19
N LYS A 255 10.85 23.55 -3.19
CA LYS A 255 10.28 23.34 -4.54
C LYS A 255 9.20 22.25 -4.54
N LEU A 256 9.42 21.15 -3.82
CA LEU A 256 8.47 20.04 -3.69
C LEU A 256 7.24 20.41 -2.84
N ASN A 257 7.43 21.17 -1.76
CA ASN A 257 6.31 21.68 -0.95
C ASN A 257 5.43 22.65 -1.75
N ARG A 258 6.03 23.50 -2.60
CA ARG A 258 5.27 24.36 -3.54
C ARG A 258 4.48 23.53 -4.56
N GLN A 259 5.01 22.41 -5.04
CA GLN A 259 4.28 21.49 -5.92
C GLN A 259 3.13 20.77 -5.18
N ARG A 260 3.31 20.43 -3.90
CA ARG A 260 2.29 19.77 -3.07
C ARG A 260 1.09 20.67 -2.76
N GLU A 261 1.33 21.96 -2.53
CA GLU A 261 0.25 22.94 -2.34
C GLU A 261 -0.56 23.19 -3.62
N GLN A 262 0.05 23.05 -4.81
CA GLN A 262 -0.67 23.11 -6.08
C GLN A 262 -1.70 21.97 -6.25
N PHE A 263 -1.50 20.83 -5.58
CA PHE A 263 -2.46 19.73 -5.57
C PHE A 263 -3.58 19.86 -4.51
N LYS A 264 -3.42 20.74 -3.51
CA LYS A 264 -4.48 21.05 -2.53
C LYS A 264 -5.47 22.11 -3.02
N GLY A 265 -5.09 22.91 -4.01
CA GLY A 265 -5.89 24.02 -4.55
C GLY A 265 -6.80 23.68 -5.74
N ALA A 266 -6.88 22.43 -6.19
CA ALA A 266 -7.77 22.06 -7.30
C ALA A 266 -9.23 22.01 -6.79
N PRO A 267 -10.14 22.90 -7.26
CA PRO A 267 -11.53 22.86 -6.83
C PRO A 267 -12.21 21.58 -7.37
N PRO A 268 -13.20 21.04 -6.65
CA PRO A 268 -14.01 19.94 -7.18
C PRO A 268 -14.68 20.39 -8.48
N SER A 269 -14.59 19.58 -9.53
CA SER A 269 -15.31 19.84 -10.79
C SER A 269 -16.79 20.13 -10.51
N PRO A 270 -17.37 21.15 -11.16
CA PRO A 270 -18.76 21.53 -10.91
C PRO A 270 -19.68 20.38 -11.32
N ALA A 271 -20.55 19.98 -10.39
CA ALA A 271 -21.68 19.12 -10.71
C ALA A 271 -22.55 19.83 -11.75
N ALA A 272 -22.66 19.25 -12.95
CA ALA A 272 -23.62 19.66 -13.95
C ALA A 272 -25.02 19.57 -13.33
N GLY A 273 -25.65 20.73 -13.19
CA GLY A 273 -26.95 20.86 -12.55
C GLY A 273 -28.09 20.18 -13.31
N LYS A 274 -29.20 20.04 -12.60
CA LYS A 274 -30.53 20.12 -13.21
C LYS A 274 -31.47 20.85 -12.24
N SER A 275 -31.75 22.11 -12.57
CA SER A 275 -33.06 22.69 -12.29
C SER A 275 -34.06 22.07 -13.27
N ARG A 276 -35.12 21.47 -12.74
CA ARG A 276 -36.44 22.10 -12.60
C ARG A 276 -37.29 21.23 -11.68
#